data_AF-A0A174R319-F1
#
_entry.id   AF-A0A174R319-F1
#
_cell.length_a   1.000
_cell.length_b   1.000
_cell.length_c   1.000
_cell.angle_alpha   90.00
_cell.angle_beta   90.00
_cell.angle_gamma   90.00
#
_symmetry.space_group_name_H-M   'P 1'
#
loop_
_entity.id
_entity.type
_entity.pdbx_description
1 polymer ?
#
loop_
_entity_poly.entity_id
_entity_poly.type
_entity_poly.pdbx_seq_one_letter_code
_entity_poly.pdbx_strand_id
1 'polypeptide(L)'
;MIFNKQNNMTPAKARLKLAVHAGETENFAGGYRYALKYGFCNLEDMIQKFDEIFICLKLLNETGRLAQIDRELLTQLSELLWGSVSYINSQKIHSRVVGIFAEVLSETLFCLLENSEHPFDAFDNYKTNYDDILSAAAKNQFSK
;
A
#
# COMPACT_ATOMS: atom_id res chain seq x y z
N MET A 1 -10.09 -20.74 -11.98
CA MET A 1 -8.78 -21.41 -12.12
C MET A 1 -7.92 -20.46 -12.96
N ILE A 2 -6.79 -19.93 -12.54
CA ILE A 2 -5.60 -20.59 -11.98
C ILE A 2 -4.85 -19.53 -11.14
N PHE A 3 -4.68 -19.76 -9.83
CA PHE A 3 -3.56 -19.19 -9.08
C PHE A 3 -2.58 -20.35 -8.82
N ASN A 4 -1.74 -20.64 -9.81
CA ASN A 4 -0.64 -21.58 -9.65
C ASN A 4 0.54 -20.81 -9.04
N LYS A 5 0.94 -21.25 -7.83
CA LYS A 5 2.20 -20.94 -7.14
C LYS A 5 2.49 -19.45 -6.85
N GLN A 6 1.80 -18.87 -5.87
CA GLN A 6 2.34 -17.74 -5.08
C GLN A 6 1.83 -17.84 -3.63
N ASN A 7 2.71 -18.34 -2.75
CA ASN A 7 2.72 -18.24 -1.28
C ASN A 7 1.45 -18.65 -0.47
N ASN A 8 1.69 -19.46 0.57
CA ASN A 8 0.80 -19.72 1.70
C ASN A 8 0.51 -18.43 2.50
N MET A 9 -0.10 -17.41 1.90
CA MET A 9 -0.54 -16.19 2.58
C MET A 9 -1.80 -16.53 3.38
N THR A 10 -1.67 -16.54 4.69
CA THR A 10 -2.79 -16.74 5.63
C THR A 10 -3.22 -15.39 6.21
N PRO A 11 -4.43 -15.25 6.77
CA PRO A 11 -4.85 -14.02 7.44
C PRO A 11 -3.87 -13.52 8.51
N ALA A 12 -3.29 -14.43 9.29
CA ALA A 12 -2.29 -14.10 10.29
C ALA A 12 -1.00 -13.52 9.67
N LYS A 13 -0.53 -14.09 8.55
CA LYS A 13 0.63 -13.56 7.83
C LYS A 13 0.34 -12.21 7.17
N ALA A 14 -0.88 -12.02 6.65
CA ALA A 14 -1.31 -10.74 6.10
C ALA A 14 -1.32 -9.64 7.18
N ARG A 15 -1.85 -9.94 8.38
CA ARG A 15 -1.77 -9.01 9.52
C ARG A 15 -0.34 -8.69 9.92
N LEU A 16 0.53 -9.71 10.00
CA LEU A 16 1.94 -9.48 10.29
C LEU A 16 2.61 -8.59 9.23
N LYS A 17 2.30 -8.80 7.95
CA LYS A 17 2.83 -7.96 6.86
C LYS A 17 2.34 -6.52 6.97
N LEU A 18 1.07 -6.29 7.26
CA LEU A 18 0.54 -4.94 7.50
C LEU A 18 1.26 -4.25 8.66
N ALA A 19 1.48 -4.96 9.77
CA ALA A 19 2.26 -4.46 10.91
C ALA A 19 3.73 -4.13 10.51
N VAL A 20 4.36 -4.95 9.67
CA VAL A 20 5.69 -4.66 9.11
C VAL A 20 5.66 -3.37 8.28
N HIS A 21 4.68 -3.22 7.38
CA HIS A 21 4.55 -2.01 6.56
C HIS A 21 4.30 -0.76 7.40
N ALA A 22 3.51 -0.87 8.48
CA ALA A 22 3.25 0.21 9.44
C ALA A 22 4.41 0.48 10.42
N GLY A 23 5.45 -0.34 10.41
CA GLY A 23 6.65 -0.17 11.22
C GLY A 23 6.49 -0.56 12.69
N GLU A 24 5.62 -1.52 12.99
CA GLU A 24 5.30 -1.98 14.35
C GLU A 24 6.04 -3.26 14.76
N THR A 25 7.02 -3.72 13.97
CA THR A 25 7.72 -4.99 14.19
C THR A 25 9.24 -4.83 14.12
N GLU A 26 9.98 -5.81 14.63
CA GLU A 26 11.46 -5.84 14.52
C GLU A 26 11.95 -5.84 13.07
N ASN A 27 11.12 -6.32 12.13
CA ASN A 27 11.41 -6.31 10.69
C ASN A 27 10.99 -5.02 9.98
N PHE A 28 10.83 -3.91 10.70
CA PHE A 28 10.34 -2.63 10.16
C PHE A 28 11.11 -2.12 8.93
N ALA A 29 12.41 -2.44 8.80
CA ALA A 29 13.24 -2.04 7.67
C ALA A 29 12.72 -2.54 6.31
N GLY A 30 11.96 -3.64 6.28
CA GLY A 30 11.32 -4.15 5.07
C GLY A 30 10.04 -3.41 4.66
N GLY A 31 9.46 -2.63 5.58
CA GLY A 31 8.13 -2.04 5.47
C GLY A 31 8.06 -0.75 4.66
N TYR A 32 6.84 -0.40 4.24
CA TYR A 32 6.56 0.80 3.45
C TYR A 32 6.84 2.09 4.24
N ARG A 33 6.45 2.15 5.53
CA ARG A 33 6.71 3.32 6.39
C ARG A 33 8.21 3.59 6.59
N TYR A 34 9.02 2.54 6.68
CA TYR A 34 10.47 2.69 6.70
C TYR A 34 10.98 3.31 5.40
N ALA A 35 10.56 2.79 4.25
CA ALA A 35 10.95 3.31 2.96
C ALA A 35 10.48 4.76 2.72
N LEU A 36 9.30 5.14 3.25
CA LEU A 36 8.88 6.54 3.27
C LEU A 36 9.86 7.41 4.08
N LYS A 37 10.25 6.97 5.28
CA LYS A 37 11.15 7.76 6.14
C LYS A 37 12.56 7.89 5.55
N TYR A 38 13.15 6.78 5.13
CA TYR A 38 14.57 6.70 4.77
C TYR A 38 14.84 6.76 3.26
N GLY A 39 13.81 6.62 2.43
CA GLY A 39 13.91 6.57 0.97
C GLY A 39 13.63 5.18 0.41
N PHE A 40 13.15 5.15 -0.82
CA PHE A 40 12.95 3.91 -1.59
C PHE A 40 14.19 3.61 -2.44
N CYS A 41 14.44 2.33 -2.68
CA CYS A 41 15.55 1.90 -3.53
C CYS A 41 15.30 2.28 -4.99
N ASN A 42 14.11 2.00 -5.48
CA ASN A 42 13.71 2.20 -6.87
C ASN A 42 12.17 2.24 -6.99
N LEU A 43 11.63 2.59 -8.16
CA LEU A 43 10.18 2.67 -8.37
C LEU A 43 9.48 1.32 -8.21
N GLU A 44 10.13 0.23 -8.63
CA GLU A 44 9.59 -1.13 -8.56
C GLU A 44 9.38 -1.58 -7.10
N ASP A 45 10.37 -1.36 -6.23
CA ASP A 45 10.29 -1.61 -4.79
C ASP A 45 9.20 -0.76 -4.15
N MET A 46 9.03 0.49 -4.59
CA MET A 46 7.95 1.35 -4.12
C MET A 46 6.57 0.78 -4.46
N ILE A 47 6.36 0.39 -5.73
CA ILE A 47 5.12 -0.22 -6.21
C ILE A 47 4.87 -1.55 -5.50
N GLN A 48 5.90 -2.41 -5.38
CA GLN A 48 5.78 -3.71 -4.75
C GLN A 48 5.35 -3.60 -3.28
N LYS A 49 5.98 -2.71 -2.51
CA LYS A 49 5.61 -2.50 -1.11
C LYS A 49 4.20 -1.95 -0.95
N PHE A 50 3.76 -1.10 -1.88
CA PHE A 50 2.40 -0.59 -1.90
C PHE A 50 1.38 -1.69 -2.26
N ASP A 51 1.62 -2.43 -3.34
CA ASP A 51 0.76 -3.54 -3.78
C ASP A 51 0.62 -4.61 -2.68
N GLU A 52 1.69 -4.91 -1.94
CA GLU A 52 1.66 -5.90 -0.86
C GLU A 52 0.68 -5.52 0.28
N ILE A 53 0.57 -4.23 0.61
CA ILE A 53 -0.41 -3.75 1.60
C ILE A 53 -1.83 -4.11 1.14
N PHE A 54 -2.14 -3.83 -0.11
CA PHE A 54 -3.47 -4.06 -0.68
C PHE A 54 -3.79 -5.53 -0.89
N ILE A 55 -2.82 -6.34 -1.30
CA ILE A 55 -2.96 -7.80 -1.37
C ILE A 55 -3.32 -8.35 0.01
N CYS A 56 -2.67 -7.85 1.08
CA CYS A 56 -3.00 -8.25 2.44
C CYS A 56 -4.43 -7.83 2.84
N LEU A 57 -4.84 -6.59 2.51
CA LEU A 57 -6.18 -6.09 2.80
C LEU A 57 -7.28 -6.88 2.06
N LYS A 58 -7.10 -7.15 0.76
CA LYS A 58 -8.06 -7.94 -0.04
C LYS A 58 -8.21 -9.35 0.53
N LEU A 59 -7.12 -10.02 0.88
CA LEU A 59 -7.18 -11.34 1.52
C LEU A 59 -7.94 -11.31 2.85
N LEU A 60 -7.71 -10.29 3.68
CA LEU A 60 -8.43 -10.14 4.94
C LEU A 60 -9.93 -9.89 4.72
N ASN A 61 -10.28 -9.12 3.69
CA ASN A 61 -11.66 -8.88 3.31
C ASN A 61 -12.36 -10.16 2.82
N GLU A 62 -11.76 -10.89 1.88
CA GLU A 62 -12.28 -12.15 1.32
C GLU A 62 -12.47 -13.23 2.39
N THR A 63 -11.64 -13.22 3.44
CA THR A 63 -11.73 -14.17 4.57
C THR A 63 -12.67 -13.71 5.69
N GLY A 64 -13.36 -12.57 5.52
CA GLY A 64 -14.26 -11.98 6.52
C GLY A 64 -13.52 -11.42 7.75
N ARG A 65 -12.19 -11.40 7.74
CA ARG A 65 -11.32 -10.89 8.81
C ARG A 65 -11.14 -9.37 8.77
N LEU A 66 -11.85 -8.71 7.86
CA LEU A 66 -11.93 -7.27 7.71
C LEU A 66 -13.37 -6.74 7.80
N ALA A 67 -14.35 -7.60 8.14
CA ALA A 67 -15.77 -7.24 8.23
C ALA A 67 -16.04 -6.03 9.15
N GLN A 68 -15.13 -5.78 10.10
CA GLN A 68 -14.97 -4.48 10.74
C GLN A 68 -13.48 -4.18 10.83
N ILE A 69 -13.07 -2.98 10.43
CA ILE A 69 -11.70 -2.51 10.67
C ILE A 69 -11.53 -2.33 12.18
N ASP A 70 -10.70 -3.19 12.77
CA ASP A 70 -10.31 -3.03 14.17
C ASP A 70 -9.39 -1.83 14.36
N ARG A 71 -9.28 -1.38 15.61
CA ARG A 71 -8.49 -0.20 15.99
C ARG A 71 -7.02 -0.32 15.60
N GLU A 72 -6.47 -1.54 15.68
CA GLU A 72 -5.07 -1.80 15.35
C GLU A 72 -4.83 -1.56 13.86
N LEU A 73 -5.65 -2.17 13.00
CA LEU A 73 -5.58 -1.97 11.56
C LEU A 73 -5.81 -0.51 11.18
N LEU A 74 -6.79 0.16 11.79
CA LEU A 74 -7.03 1.58 11.53
C LEU A 74 -5.79 2.43 11.88
N THR A 75 -5.11 2.12 12.98
CA THR A 75 -3.88 2.80 13.38
C THR A 75 -2.78 2.56 12.35
N GLN A 76 -2.59 1.31 11.93
CA GLN A 76 -1.60 0.93 10.91
C GLN A 76 -1.83 1.68 9.59
N LEU A 77 -3.06 1.70 9.07
CA LEU A 77 -3.40 2.40 7.83
C LEU A 77 -3.24 3.92 7.96
N SER A 78 -3.57 4.48 9.13
CA SER A 78 -3.37 5.91 9.42
C SER A 78 -1.89 6.29 9.45
N GLU A 79 -1.03 5.44 10.01
CA GLU A 79 0.43 5.65 10.01
C GLU A 79 1.03 5.61 8.60
N LEU A 80 0.51 4.74 7.73
CA LEU A 80 0.90 4.69 6.32
C LEU A 80 0.49 5.96 5.56
N LEU A 81 -0.75 6.45 5.79
CA LEU A 81 -1.23 7.70 5.22
C LEU A 81 -0.39 8.90 5.70
N TRP A 82 -0.16 9.01 7.00
CA TRP A 82 0.65 10.08 7.60
C TRP A 82 2.10 10.08 7.07
N GLY A 83 2.71 8.89 6.99
CA GLY A 83 4.04 8.73 6.41
C GLY A 83 4.08 9.16 4.94
N SER A 84 3.02 8.87 4.18
CA SER A 84 2.89 9.27 2.78
C SER A 84 2.78 10.79 2.63
N VAL A 85 1.94 11.45 3.43
CA VAL A 85 1.83 12.92 3.46
C VAL A 85 3.18 13.57 3.80
N SER A 86 3.88 13.03 4.80
CA SER A 86 5.21 13.51 5.18
C SER A 86 6.23 13.37 4.04
N TYR A 87 6.19 12.25 3.31
CA TYR A 87 7.05 12.03 2.14
C TYR A 87 6.78 13.05 1.03
N ILE A 88 5.50 13.26 0.70
CA ILE A 88 5.06 14.20 -0.34
C ILE A 88 5.55 15.62 0.00
N ASN A 89 5.36 16.05 1.25
CA ASN A 89 5.78 17.37 1.72
C ASN A 89 7.31 17.56 1.69
N SER A 90 8.08 16.48 1.86
CA SER A 90 9.54 16.52 1.75
C SER A 90 10.06 16.61 0.31
N GLN A 91 9.17 16.58 -0.70
CA GLN A 91 9.49 16.67 -2.14
C GLN A 91 10.60 15.71 -2.60
N LYS A 92 10.69 14.53 -1.97
CA LYS A 92 11.61 13.47 -2.38
C LYS A 92 11.27 12.94 -3.78
N ILE A 93 12.21 12.18 -4.36
CA ILE A 93 12.05 11.52 -5.65
C ILE A 93 10.76 10.70 -5.67
N HIS A 94 10.01 10.76 -6.78
CA HIS A 94 8.72 10.07 -6.94
C HIS A 94 7.64 10.46 -5.91
N SER A 95 7.71 11.65 -5.30
CA SER A 95 6.66 12.19 -4.41
C SER A 95 5.26 12.14 -5.03
N ARG A 96 5.14 12.36 -6.34
CA ARG A 96 3.87 12.26 -7.06
C ARG A 96 3.29 10.83 -7.07
N VAL A 97 4.15 9.81 -7.16
CA VAL A 97 3.74 8.39 -7.10
C VAL A 97 3.26 8.05 -5.70
N VAL A 98 3.97 8.50 -4.66
CA VAL A 98 3.51 8.34 -3.27
C VAL A 98 2.19 9.08 -3.03
N GLY A 99 1.95 10.20 -3.72
CA GLY A 99 0.65 10.90 -3.74
C GLY A 99 -0.49 10.02 -4.21
N ILE A 100 -0.32 9.32 -5.33
CA ILE A 100 -1.30 8.35 -5.84
C ILE A 100 -1.56 7.23 -4.81
N PHE A 101 -0.50 6.71 -4.20
CA PHE A 101 -0.63 5.65 -3.19
C PHE A 101 -1.40 6.10 -1.97
N ALA A 102 -1.19 7.34 -1.51
CA ALA A 102 -1.96 7.93 -0.42
C ALA A 102 -3.44 8.10 -0.80
N GLU A 103 -3.71 8.57 -2.03
CA GLU A 103 -5.07 8.74 -2.55
C GLU A 103 -5.82 7.41 -2.59
N VAL A 104 -5.25 6.40 -3.24
CA VAL A 104 -5.82 5.05 -3.35
C VAL A 104 -6.04 4.42 -1.97
N LEU A 105 -5.08 4.56 -1.04
CA LEU A 105 -5.23 4.08 0.33
C LEU A 105 -6.35 4.80 1.08
N SER A 106 -6.47 6.11 0.92
CA SER A 106 -7.51 6.91 1.59
C SER A 106 -8.91 6.58 1.09
N GLU A 107 -9.08 6.41 -0.22
CA GLU A 107 -10.36 6.05 -0.84
C GLU A 107 -10.80 4.65 -0.44
N THR A 108 -9.87 3.69 -0.47
CA THR A 108 -10.13 2.31 -0.02
C THR A 108 -10.53 2.29 1.45
N LEU A 109 -9.81 3.01 2.31
CA LEU A 109 -10.14 3.09 3.73
C LEU A 109 -11.54 3.67 3.94
N PHE A 110 -11.89 4.74 3.23
CA PHE A 110 -13.23 5.32 3.27
C PHE A 110 -14.30 4.30 2.85
N CYS A 111 -14.11 3.63 1.71
CA CYS A 111 -15.05 2.63 1.23
C CYS A 111 -15.21 1.43 2.17
N LEU A 112 -14.13 1.00 2.83
CA LEU A 112 -14.18 -0.05 3.84
C LEU A 112 -14.96 0.38 5.09
N LEU A 113 -14.81 1.63 5.54
CA LEU A 113 -15.55 2.15 6.69
C LEU A 113 -17.05 2.31 6.40
N GLU A 114 -17.40 2.67 5.17
CA GLU A 114 -18.79 2.79 4.69
C GLU A 114 -19.43 1.44 4.31
N ASN A 115 -18.69 0.33 4.41
CA ASN A 115 -19.13 -1.01 3.97
C ASN A 115 -19.60 -1.05 2.50
N SER A 116 -18.86 -0.38 1.61
CA SER A 116 -19.10 -0.40 0.17
C SER A 116 -19.03 -1.82 -0.40
N GLU A 117 -19.79 -2.08 -1.47
CA GLU A 117 -19.76 -3.36 -2.20
C GLU A 117 -18.42 -3.59 -2.92
N HIS A 118 -17.74 -2.51 -3.33
CA HIS A 118 -16.49 -2.56 -4.08
C HIS A 118 -15.39 -1.70 -3.43
N PRO A 119 -14.90 -2.08 -2.23
CA PRO A 119 -14.01 -1.22 -1.47
C PRO A 119 -12.59 -1.11 -2.05
N PHE A 120 -12.23 -1.95 -3.03
CA PHE A 120 -10.89 -2.03 -3.60
C PHE A 120 -10.81 -1.53 -5.05
N ASP A 121 -11.87 -0.96 -5.62
CA ASP A 121 -11.89 -0.51 -7.02
C ASP A 121 -10.78 0.51 -7.33
N ALA A 122 -10.52 1.43 -6.40
CA ALA A 122 -9.43 2.39 -6.52
C ALA A 122 -8.08 1.70 -6.73
N PHE A 123 -7.81 0.62 -5.97
CA PHE A 123 -6.60 -0.16 -6.11
C PHE A 123 -6.61 -1.05 -7.35
N ASP A 124 -7.72 -1.70 -7.67
CA ASP A 124 -7.78 -2.59 -8.82
C ASP A 124 -7.56 -1.85 -10.15
N ASN A 125 -7.83 -0.54 -10.18
CA ASN A 125 -7.70 0.28 -11.37
C ASN A 125 -6.52 1.30 -11.33
N TYR A 126 -5.78 1.45 -10.21
CA TYR A 126 -4.84 2.56 -10.07
C TYR A 126 -3.75 2.59 -11.15
N LYS A 127 -3.23 1.42 -11.56
CA LYS A 127 -2.18 1.36 -12.58
C LYS A 127 -2.66 1.88 -13.93
N THR A 128 -3.91 1.61 -14.28
CA THR A 128 -4.55 2.12 -15.50
C THR A 128 -4.86 3.60 -15.37
N ASN A 129 -5.44 4.01 -14.23
CA ASN A 129 -5.86 5.39 -14.00
C ASN A 129 -4.69 6.38 -13.94
N TYR A 130 -3.50 5.89 -13.56
CA TYR A 130 -2.30 6.70 -13.37
C TYR A 130 -1.12 6.26 -14.25
N ASP A 131 -1.40 5.59 -15.39
CA ASP A 131 -0.36 5.08 -16.30
C ASP A 131 0.58 6.20 -16.78
N ASP A 132 0.05 7.38 -17.08
CA ASP A 132 0.82 8.54 -17.51
C ASP A 132 1.90 8.95 -16.48
N ILE A 133 1.52 9.02 -15.21
CA ILE A 133 2.40 9.37 -14.09
C ILE A 133 3.39 8.25 -13.80
N LEU A 134 2.93 7.00 -13.76
CA LEU A 134 3.78 5.83 -13.48
C LEU A 134 4.81 5.62 -14.59
N SER A 135 4.39 5.73 -15.85
CA SER A 135 5.26 5.65 -17.03
C SER A 135 6.27 6.80 -17.07
N ALA A 136 5.87 8.03 -16.72
CA ALA A 136 6.80 9.15 -16.62
C ALA A 136 7.83 8.95 -15.50
N ALA A 137 7.39 8.45 -14.33
CA ALA A 137 8.28 8.13 -13.22
C ALA A 137 9.31 7.06 -13.62
N ALA A 138 8.89 6.01 -14.33
CA ALA A 138 9.78 4.95 -14.81
C ALA A 138 10.84 5.49 -15.78
N LYS A 139 10.48 6.37 -16.71
CA LYS A 139 11.42 7.00 -17.66
C LYS A 139 12.47 7.86 -16.95
N ASN A 140 12.04 8.64 -15.96
CA ASN A 140 12.92 9.53 -15.19
C ASN A 140 13.89 8.78 -14.26
N GLN A 141 13.62 7.51 -13.97
CA GLN A 141 14.47 6.68 -13.12
C GLN A 141 15.78 6.26 -13.82
N PHE A 142 15.77 6.11 -15.16
CA PHE A 142 16.94 5.71 -15.96
C PHE A 142 17.69 6.88 -16.61
N SER A 143 17.26 8.13 -16.34
CA SER A 143 17.83 9.33 -16.95
C SER A 143 18.96 9.97 -16.11
N LYS A 144 19.64 9.19 -15.27
CA LYS A 144 20.76 9.64 -14.43
C LYS A 144 22.07 8.95 -14.79
#